data_AF-A0A151AJ63-F1
#
_entry.id   AF-A0A151AJ63-F1
#
_cell.length_a   1.000
_cell.length_b   1.000
_cell.length_c   1.000
_cell.angle_alpha   90.00
_cell.angle_beta   90.00
_cell.angle_gamma   90.00
#
_symmetry.space_group_name_H-M   'P 1'
#
loop_
_entity.id
_entity.type
_entity.pdbx_description
1 polymer ?
#
loop_
_entity_poly.entity_id
_entity_poly.type
_entity_poly.pdbx_seq_one_letter_code
_entity_poly.pdbx_strand_id
1 'polypeptide(L)'
;MLYRDLDGSEADSPEDLREQYESELADVVESVGVERAAEGTGIETDRLGALVDGESPELTVEEATEILALSEDEPDAEIVRAEIEDRLLLGMTTAVLDVDTIAANLDSDLSGKEVHQRVEGRAPMTLAEYAEIHQFIGEQKR
;
A
#
# COMPACT_ATOMS: atom_id res chain seq x y z
N MET A 1 -6.24 8.53 -0.06
CA MET A 1 -4.75 8.44 -0.13
C MET A 1 -4.24 7.27 0.70
N LEU A 2 -3.02 6.79 0.39
CA LEU A 2 -2.45 5.46 0.70
C LEU A 2 -2.78 4.90 2.07
N TYR A 3 -2.77 5.73 3.11
CA TYR A 3 -3.13 5.33 4.48
C TYR A 3 -4.27 6.18 5.09
N ARG A 4 -4.73 7.22 4.38
CA ARG A 4 -5.64 8.26 4.90
C ARG A 4 -7.12 7.97 4.68
N ASP A 5 -7.47 7.17 3.65
CA ASP A 5 -8.86 6.91 3.26
C ASP A 5 -9.13 5.40 3.07
N LEU A 6 -9.20 4.64 4.17
CA LEU A 6 -9.47 3.19 4.14
C LEU A 6 -10.92 2.79 4.49
N ASP A 7 -11.81 3.77 4.62
CA ASP A 7 -13.25 3.56 4.88
C ASP A 7 -14.12 3.74 3.63
N GLY A 8 -13.49 3.90 2.47
CA GLY A 8 -14.18 4.02 1.20
C GLY A 8 -13.26 4.64 0.15
N SER A 9 -12.45 3.80 -0.50
CA SER A 9 -11.94 4.19 -1.81
C SER A 9 -13.11 4.25 -2.79
N GLU A 10 -13.18 5.31 -3.59
CA GLU A 10 -14.07 5.36 -4.76
C GLU A 10 -13.57 4.44 -5.90
N ALA A 11 -12.47 3.71 -5.68
CA ALA A 11 -11.93 2.73 -6.61
C ALA A 11 -12.96 1.63 -6.91
N ASP A 12 -13.10 1.29 -8.19
CA ASP A 12 -13.97 0.22 -8.66
C ASP A 12 -13.28 -1.16 -8.65
N SER A 13 -11.94 -1.18 -8.56
CA SER A 13 -11.12 -2.40 -8.53
C SER A 13 -9.84 -2.26 -7.69
N PRO A 14 -9.18 -3.37 -7.29
CA PRO A 14 -7.85 -3.35 -6.67
C PRO A 14 -6.79 -2.64 -7.53
N GLU A 15 -6.85 -2.78 -8.85
CA GLU A 15 -5.93 -2.12 -9.77
C GLU A 15 -6.13 -0.60 -9.78
N ASP A 16 -7.37 -0.12 -9.83
CA ASP A 16 -7.67 1.32 -9.73
C ASP A 16 -7.18 1.89 -8.39
N LEU A 17 -7.26 1.09 -7.32
CA LEU A 17 -6.77 1.49 -6.00
C LEU A 17 -5.25 1.54 -5.95
N ARG A 18 -4.57 0.56 -6.56
CA ARG A 18 -3.11 0.55 -6.71
C ARG A 18 -2.64 1.74 -7.53
N GLU A 19 -3.29 2.05 -8.66
CA GLU A 19 -2.94 3.20 -9.51
C GLU A 19 -3.07 4.52 -8.75
N GLN A 20 -4.08 4.67 -7.88
CA GLN A 20 -4.21 5.84 -7.00
C GLN A 20 -3.04 5.96 -6.01
N TYR A 21 -2.58 4.84 -5.45
CA TYR A 21 -1.40 4.81 -4.60
C TYR A 21 -0.14 5.17 -5.37
N GLU A 22 0.08 4.55 -6.52
CA GLU A 22 1.23 4.80 -7.39
C GLU A 22 1.27 6.26 -7.84
N SER A 23 0.12 6.87 -8.18
CA SER A 23 0.03 8.28 -8.54
C SER A 23 0.42 9.20 -7.39
N GLU A 24 -0.03 8.92 -6.16
CA GLU A 24 0.36 9.70 -4.98
C GLU A 24 1.87 9.60 -4.71
N LEU A 25 2.45 8.40 -4.86
CA LEU A 25 3.89 8.20 -4.71
C LEU A 25 4.68 8.90 -5.82
N ALA A 26 4.19 8.84 -7.06
CA ALA A 26 4.79 9.51 -8.21
C ALA A 26 4.86 11.02 -7.98
N ASP A 27 3.79 11.65 -7.48
CA ASP A 27 3.76 13.08 -7.16
C ASP A 27 4.87 13.48 -6.16
N VAL A 28 5.11 12.63 -5.15
CA VAL A 28 6.19 12.86 -4.17
C VAL A 28 7.56 12.71 -4.82
N VAL A 29 7.76 11.67 -5.63
CA VAL A 29 9.03 11.44 -6.34
C VAL A 29 9.31 12.57 -7.34
N GLU A 30 8.31 13.06 -8.07
CA GLU A 30 8.45 14.20 -8.98
C GLU A 30 8.85 15.48 -8.24
N SER A 31 8.23 15.74 -7.08
CA SER A 31 8.50 16.91 -6.25
C SER A 31 9.94 16.94 -5.74
N VAL A 32 10.45 15.79 -5.27
CA VAL A 32 11.79 15.66 -4.70
C VAL A 32 12.87 15.43 -5.78
N GLY A 33 12.49 14.80 -6.89
CA GLY A 33 13.35 14.35 -7.99
C GLY A 33 13.84 12.91 -7.81
N VAL A 34 13.83 12.14 -8.90
CA VAL A 34 14.12 10.69 -8.93
C VAL A 34 15.45 10.33 -8.28
N GLU A 35 16.54 11.05 -8.56
CA GLU A 35 17.85 10.71 -7.99
C GLU A 35 17.91 10.94 -6.48
N ARG A 36 17.23 11.99 -6.00
CA ARG A 36 17.15 12.29 -4.56
C ARG A 36 16.26 11.29 -3.85
N ALA A 37 15.15 10.92 -4.46
CA ALA A 37 14.27 9.88 -3.95
C ALA A 37 14.99 8.53 -3.84
N ALA A 38 15.78 8.16 -4.86
CA ALA A 38 16.62 6.96 -4.83
C ALA A 38 17.65 7.00 -3.69
N GLU A 39 18.31 8.14 -3.46
CA GLU A 39 19.25 8.30 -2.35
C GLU A 39 18.56 8.23 -0.98
N GLY A 40 17.36 8.79 -0.85
CA GLY A 40 16.60 8.86 0.40
C GLY A 40 15.95 7.53 0.80
N THR A 41 15.57 6.70 -0.16
CA THR A 41 14.83 5.44 0.06
C THR A 41 15.68 4.19 -0.19
N GLY A 42 16.76 4.30 -0.98
CA GLY A 42 17.52 3.14 -1.44
C GLY A 42 16.86 2.36 -2.58
N ILE A 43 15.73 2.83 -3.11
CA ILE A 43 15.05 2.24 -4.27
C ILE A 43 15.83 2.59 -5.55
N GLU A 44 15.89 1.64 -6.48
CA GLU A 44 16.58 1.82 -7.76
C GLU A 44 15.95 2.97 -8.58
N THR A 45 16.80 3.82 -9.16
CA THR A 45 16.39 4.97 -9.99
C THR A 45 15.49 4.55 -11.15
N ASP A 46 15.73 3.38 -11.75
CA ASP A 46 14.91 2.87 -12.85
C ASP A 46 13.47 2.53 -12.40
N ARG A 47 13.28 1.98 -11.19
CA ARG A 47 11.94 1.73 -10.62
C ARG A 47 11.22 3.02 -10.29
N LEU A 48 11.91 3.99 -9.70
CA LEU A 48 11.33 5.30 -9.40
C LEU A 48 11.02 6.10 -10.67
N GLY A 49 11.85 5.97 -11.71
CA GLY A 49 11.59 6.55 -13.03
C GLY A 49 10.34 5.96 -13.68
N ALA A 50 10.22 4.62 -13.67
CA ALA A 50 9.02 3.93 -14.17
C ALA A 50 7.74 4.38 -13.44
N LEU A 51 7.80 4.52 -12.11
CA LEU A 51 6.69 5.04 -11.32
C LEU A 51 6.26 6.45 -11.77
N VAL A 52 7.23 7.36 -11.96
CA VAL A 52 6.97 8.73 -12.45
C VAL A 52 6.42 8.73 -13.88
N ASP A 53 6.87 7.82 -14.72
CA ASP A 53 6.37 7.66 -16.09
C ASP A 53 4.95 7.04 -16.15
N GLY A 54 4.33 6.77 -14.99
CA GLY A 54 2.98 6.22 -14.87
C GLY A 54 2.91 4.71 -15.12
N GLU A 55 4.04 4.01 -14.99
CA GLU A 55 4.09 2.56 -14.99
C GLU A 55 3.84 2.02 -13.57
N SER A 56 3.56 0.71 -13.45
CA SER A 56 3.35 0.04 -12.16
C SER A 56 4.53 -0.87 -11.82
N PRO A 57 5.70 -0.32 -11.43
CA PRO A 57 6.80 -1.15 -10.93
C PRO A 57 6.34 -1.86 -9.64
N GLU A 58 6.78 -3.10 -9.44
CA GLU A 58 6.53 -3.77 -8.15
C GLU A 58 7.17 -2.93 -7.04
N LEU A 59 6.40 -2.57 -6.03
CA LEU A 59 6.82 -1.81 -4.84
C LEU A 59 6.21 -2.46 -3.61
N THR A 60 6.95 -2.45 -2.51
CA THR A 60 6.44 -2.87 -1.20
C THR A 60 5.73 -1.72 -0.48
N VAL A 61 4.88 -2.05 0.49
CA VAL A 61 4.30 -1.06 1.42
C VAL A 61 5.40 -0.31 2.16
N GLU A 62 6.49 -0.98 2.53
CA GLU A 62 7.64 -0.34 3.20
C GLU A 62 8.32 0.70 2.29
N GLU A 63 8.65 0.32 1.06
CA GLU A 63 9.21 1.25 0.06
C GLU A 63 8.25 2.43 -0.21
N ALA A 64 6.94 2.17 -0.28
CA ALA A 64 5.94 3.20 -0.47
C ALA A 64 5.89 4.21 0.70
N THR A 65 5.96 3.74 1.95
CA THR A 65 5.98 4.64 3.11
C THR A 65 7.29 5.41 3.21
N GLU A 66 8.41 4.83 2.78
CA GLU A 66 9.68 5.54 2.65
C GLU A 66 9.62 6.66 1.60
N ILE A 67 8.97 6.43 0.47
CA ILE A 67 8.73 7.46 -0.54
C ILE A 67 7.87 8.59 0.04
N LEU A 68 6.74 8.28 0.68
CA LEU A 68 5.86 9.29 1.28
C LEU A 68 6.61 10.18 2.29
N ALA A 69 7.44 9.57 3.13
CA ALA A 69 8.21 10.26 4.16
C ALA A 69 9.27 11.25 3.59
N LEU A 70 9.52 11.26 2.29
CA LEU A 70 10.33 12.30 1.65
C LEU A 70 9.62 13.66 1.58
N SER A 71 8.29 13.68 1.68
CA SER A 71 7.49 14.91 1.76
C SER A 71 7.52 15.48 3.17
N GLU A 72 7.80 16.78 3.31
CA GLU A 72 7.82 17.45 4.62
C GLU A 72 6.42 17.51 5.30
N ASP A 73 5.36 17.30 4.53
CA ASP A 73 3.98 17.26 5.01
C ASP A 73 3.55 15.86 5.50
N GLU A 74 4.37 14.84 5.27
CA GLU A 74 4.09 13.46 5.66
C GLU A 74 4.78 13.08 6.99
N PRO A 75 4.16 12.19 7.80
CA PRO A 75 4.85 11.58 8.92
C PRO A 75 6.02 10.69 8.48
N ASP A 76 6.88 10.32 9.43
CA ASP A 76 7.93 9.32 9.20
C ASP A 76 7.34 7.98 8.72
N ALA A 77 8.09 7.27 7.87
CA ALA A 77 7.67 6.02 7.24
C ALA A 77 7.18 4.95 8.25
N GLU A 78 7.79 4.88 9.43
CA GLU A 78 7.36 3.95 10.51
C GLU A 78 5.97 4.27 11.04
N ILE A 79 5.64 5.56 11.18
CA ILE A 79 4.33 6.01 11.64
C ILE A 79 3.29 5.66 10.59
N VAL A 80 3.57 5.97 9.31
CA VAL A 80 2.65 5.67 8.21
C VAL A 80 2.41 4.16 8.10
N ARG A 81 3.45 3.33 8.25
CA ARG A 81 3.32 1.87 8.22
C ARG A 81 2.46 1.34 9.38
N ALA A 82 2.71 1.80 10.61
CA ALA A 82 1.92 1.40 11.77
C ALA A 82 0.44 1.78 11.61
N GLU A 83 0.18 2.94 11.00
CA GLU A 83 -1.13 3.45 10.68
C GLU A 83 -1.84 2.61 9.59
N ILE A 84 -1.11 2.03 8.63
CA ILE A 84 -1.65 1.07 7.65
C ILE A 84 -2.04 -0.25 8.34
N GLU A 85 -1.12 -0.81 9.13
CA GLU A 85 -1.33 -2.08 9.84
C GLU A 85 -2.52 -2.01 10.80
N ASP A 86 -2.61 -0.96 11.62
CA ASP A 86 -3.71 -0.75 12.55
C ASP A 86 -5.06 -0.66 11.82
N ARG A 87 -5.11 0.07 10.71
CA ARG A 87 -6.36 0.22 9.96
C ARG A 87 -6.78 -1.05 9.24
N LEU A 88 -5.85 -1.85 8.72
CA LEU A 88 -6.18 -3.17 8.16
C LEU A 88 -6.80 -4.06 9.23
N LEU A 89 -6.19 -4.13 10.42
CA LEU A 89 -6.69 -4.90 11.56
C LEU A 89 -8.06 -4.40 12.04
N LEU A 90 -8.23 -3.08 12.14
CA LEU A 90 -9.50 -2.45 12.49
C LEU A 90 -10.57 -2.77 11.45
N GLY A 91 -10.21 -2.68 10.16
CA GLY A 91 -11.12 -2.97 9.05
C GLY A 91 -11.60 -4.42 9.04
N MET A 92 -10.69 -5.37 9.24
CA MET A 92 -11.04 -6.79 9.43
C MET A 92 -11.98 -7.00 10.62
N THR A 93 -11.71 -6.33 11.74
CA THR A 93 -12.54 -6.42 12.95
C THR A 93 -13.95 -5.87 12.71
N THR A 94 -14.06 -4.73 12.01
CA THR A 94 -15.34 -4.11 11.68
C THR A 94 -16.15 -4.92 10.69
N ALA A 95 -15.51 -5.48 9.66
CA ALA A 95 -16.15 -6.33 8.65
C ALA A 95 -16.36 -7.78 9.12
N VAL A 96 -15.87 -8.15 10.30
CA VAL A 96 -15.92 -9.51 10.86
C VAL A 96 -15.28 -10.54 9.90
N LEU A 97 -14.14 -10.17 9.33
CA LEU A 97 -13.38 -11.00 8.40
C LEU A 97 -12.28 -11.78 9.13
N ASP A 98 -12.15 -13.06 8.77
CA ASP A 98 -10.98 -13.86 9.12
C ASP A 98 -9.98 -13.92 7.94
N VAL A 99 -8.74 -14.28 8.25
CA VAL A 99 -7.64 -14.28 7.28
C VAL A 99 -7.80 -15.34 6.18
N ASP A 100 -8.50 -16.45 6.48
CA ASP A 100 -8.77 -17.51 5.51
C ASP A 100 -9.82 -17.04 4.49
N THR A 101 -10.81 -16.27 4.94
CA THR A 101 -11.82 -15.62 4.10
C THR A 101 -11.18 -14.59 3.19
N ILE A 102 -10.27 -13.76 3.69
CA ILE A 102 -9.53 -12.81 2.85
C ILE A 102 -8.73 -13.58 1.81
N ALA A 103 -7.86 -14.50 2.23
CA ALA A 103 -7.02 -15.31 1.35
C ALA A 103 -7.80 -16.01 0.22
N ALA A 104 -9.00 -16.54 0.52
CA ALA A 104 -9.84 -17.21 -0.48
C ALA A 104 -10.46 -16.29 -1.55
N ASN A 105 -10.41 -14.97 -1.35
CA ASN A 105 -11.02 -13.98 -2.23
C ASN A 105 -9.99 -13.00 -2.84
N LEU A 106 -8.69 -13.18 -2.58
CA LEU A 106 -7.64 -12.44 -3.27
C LEU A 106 -7.28 -13.14 -4.60
N ASP A 107 -6.84 -12.37 -5.59
CA ASP A 107 -6.23 -12.92 -6.79
C ASP A 107 -4.80 -13.43 -6.51
N SER A 108 -4.15 -12.84 -5.51
CA SER A 108 -2.89 -13.31 -4.96
C SER A 108 -3.03 -14.70 -4.31
N ASP A 109 -2.15 -15.66 -4.67
CA ASP A 109 -2.11 -17.03 -4.11
C ASP A 109 -1.49 -17.05 -2.70
N LEU A 110 -2.10 -16.32 -1.76
CA LEU A 110 -1.69 -16.23 -0.37
C LEU A 110 -2.50 -17.19 0.49
N SER A 111 -1.82 -17.88 1.42
CA SER A 111 -2.50 -18.58 2.50
C SER A 111 -3.04 -17.60 3.56
N GLY A 112 -4.03 -18.02 4.36
CA GLY A 112 -4.51 -17.22 5.50
C GLY A 112 -3.40 -16.87 6.50
N LYS A 113 -2.39 -17.73 6.66
CA LYS A 113 -1.21 -17.41 7.47
C LYS A 113 -0.37 -16.28 6.87
N GLU A 114 -0.19 -16.28 5.55
CA GLU A 114 0.56 -15.25 4.85
C GLU A 114 -0.15 -13.90 4.87
N VAL A 115 -1.49 -13.90 4.70
CA VAL A 115 -2.33 -12.72 4.91
C VAL A 115 -2.15 -12.19 6.34
N HIS A 116 -2.24 -13.06 7.35
CA HIS A 116 -2.06 -12.66 8.75
C HIS A 116 -0.70 -12.02 9.01
N GLN A 117 0.39 -12.63 8.50
CA GLN A 117 1.73 -12.10 8.68
C GLN A 117 1.91 -10.73 8.03
N ARG A 118 1.36 -10.52 6.84
CA ARG A 118 1.45 -9.24 6.13
C ARG A 118 0.64 -8.14 6.81
N VAL A 119 -0.60 -8.43 7.19
CA VAL A 119 -1.49 -7.46 7.89
C VAL A 119 -0.90 -7.02 9.24
N GLU A 120 -0.18 -7.90 9.94
CA GLU A 120 0.52 -7.57 11.20
C GLU A 120 1.93 -6.99 11.00
N GLY A 121 2.35 -6.66 9.77
CA GLY A 121 3.68 -6.11 9.49
C GLY A 121 4.85 -7.09 9.72
N ARG A 122 4.56 -8.40 9.81
CA ARG A 122 5.56 -9.46 10.08
C ARG A 122 6.17 -10.08 8.82
N ALA A 123 5.67 -9.72 7.65
CA ALA A 123 6.21 -10.10 6.35
C ALA A 123 6.02 -8.93 5.38
N PRO A 124 6.92 -8.75 4.40
CA PRO A 124 6.74 -7.75 3.35
C PRO A 124 5.42 -7.98 2.60
N MET A 125 4.74 -6.88 2.30
CA MET A 125 3.52 -6.83 1.51
C MET A 125 3.77 -5.94 0.30
N THR A 126 3.42 -6.39 -0.90
CA THR A 126 3.48 -5.54 -2.10
C THR A 126 2.33 -4.54 -2.12
N LEU A 127 2.44 -3.43 -2.85
CA LEU A 127 1.33 -2.50 -3.06
C LEU A 127 0.15 -3.15 -3.78
N ALA A 128 0.40 -4.13 -4.65
CA ALA A 128 -0.66 -4.90 -5.29
C ALA A 128 -1.43 -5.75 -4.28
N GLU A 129 -0.73 -6.54 -3.46
CA GLU A 129 -1.34 -7.32 -2.37
C GLU A 129 -2.08 -6.41 -1.38
N TYR A 130 -1.51 -5.25 -1.07
CA TYR A 130 -2.13 -4.27 -0.18
C TYR A 130 -3.44 -3.74 -0.76
N ALA A 131 -3.45 -3.35 -2.04
CA ALA A 131 -4.64 -2.86 -2.72
C ALA A 131 -5.74 -3.93 -2.78
N GLU A 132 -5.41 -5.19 -3.07
CA GLU A 132 -6.37 -6.31 -3.06
C GLU A 132 -6.98 -6.51 -1.67
N ILE A 133 -6.15 -6.64 -0.62
CA ILE A 133 -6.61 -6.84 0.76
C ILE A 133 -7.48 -5.66 1.22
N HIS A 134 -7.02 -4.44 0.95
CA HIS A 134 -7.70 -3.24 1.39
C HIS A 134 -9.04 -3.07 0.68
N GLN A 135 -9.09 -3.26 -0.64
CA GLN A 135 -10.32 -3.19 -1.43
C GLN A 135 -11.35 -4.20 -0.92
N PHE A 136 -10.94 -5.46 -0.72
CA PHE A 136 -11.83 -6.51 -0.22
C PHE A 136 -12.38 -6.19 1.19
N ILE A 137 -11.54 -5.70 2.11
CA ILE A 137 -12.00 -5.27 3.43
C ILE A 137 -13.01 -4.12 3.31
N GLY A 138 -12.76 -3.16 2.42
CA GLY A 138 -13.63 -2.00 2.17
C GLY A 138 -14.99 -2.40 1.61
N GLU A 139 -15.05 -3.34 0.67
CA GLU A 139 -16.30 -3.87 0.11
C GLU A 139 -17.20 -4.50 1.18
N GLN A 140 -16.60 -5.22 2.13
CA GLN A 140 -17.33 -5.97 3.16
C GLN A 140 -17.86 -5.09 4.32
N LYS A 141 -17.38 -3.85 4.44
CA LYS A 141 -17.89 -2.87 5.41
C LYS A 141 -19.21 -2.21 4.98
N ARG A 142 -19.58 -2.26 3.69
CA ARG A 142 -20.80 -1.62 3.14
C ARG A 142 -22.06 -2.44 3.40
#